data_AF-A0A699YD25-F1
#
_entry.id   AF-A0A699YD25-F1
#
_cell.length_a   1.000
_cell.length_b   1.000
_cell.length_c   1.000
_cell.angle_alpha   90.00
_cell.angle_beta   90.00
_cell.angle_gamma   90.00
#
_symmetry.space_group_name_H-M   'P 1'
#
loop_
_entity.id
_entity.type
_entity.pdbx_description
1 polymer ?
#
loop_
_entity_poly.entity_id
_entity_poly.type
_entity_poly.pdbx_seq_one_letter_code
_entity_poly.pdbx_strand_id
1 'polypeptide(L)'
;MVFIMHGGFAMLCAGAIRSKNTLNILLQTIMDACVSAIAFYIVGFGFAYGVVHMVGAMCGLMGAILVGPRLGRFDSNGNPVDMPGHSATLVVLGTAWDLISMCNGVLVGFVVITACAHVVEPWAAIVNGICGGLFFDLVCWLFLKLRIDDPLSAVPMHGFGGMWGVFFTGLLAKQEYVQQAYGTGMSVPYQRGEYYGLFYGGGGRLLASQ
;
A
#
# COMPACT_ATOMS: atom_id res chain seq x y z
N MET A 1 -9.95 -5.08 -15.11
CA MET A 1 -9.06 -5.77 -14.15
C MET A 1 -9.07 -5.12 -12.77
N VAL A 2 -8.93 -3.79 -12.64
CA VAL A 2 -8.96 -3.09 -11.33
C VAL A 2 -10.25 -3.33 -10.51
N PHE A 3 -11.41 -3.42 -11.15
CA PHE A 3 -12.68 -3.69 -10.44
C PHE A 3 -12.65 -5.00 -9.62
N ILE A 4 -11.96 -6.03 -10.11
CA ILE A 4 -11.84 -7.35 -9.44
C ILE A 4 -11.00 -7.26 -8.15
N MET A 5 -10.17 -6.22 -7.99
CA MET A 5 -9.38 -6.00 -6.77
C MET A 5 -10.25 -5.79 -5.54
N HIS A 6 -11.48 -5.27 -5.69
CA HIS A 6 -12.45 -5.16 -4.59
C HIS A 6 -12.86 -6.55 -4.07
N GLY A 7 -13.02 -7.52 -4.96
CA GLY A 7 -13.26 -8.92 -4.58
C GLY A 7 -12.06 -9.54 -3.88
N GLY A 8 -10.84 -9.24 -4.36
CA GLY A 8 -9.60 -9.67 -3.70
C GLY A 8 -9.44 -9.10 -2.29
N PHE A 9 -9.68 -7.80 -2.12
CA PHE A 9 -9.66 -7.14 -0.81
C PHE A 9 -10.73 -7.70 0.13
N ALA A 10 -11.96 -7.93 -0.35
CA ALA A 10 -13.03 -8.54 0.42
C ALA A 10 -12.63 -9.92 0.96
N MET A 11 -12.02 -10.75 0.11
CA MET A 11 -11.55 -12.09 0.50
C MET A 11 -10.38 -12.04 1.50
N LEU A 12 -9.44 -11.10 1.33
CA LEU A 12 -8.32 -10.92 2.25
C LEU A 12 -8.80 -10.43 3.63
N CYS A 13 -9.70 -9.45 3.67
CA CYS A 13 -10.30 -8.95 4.90
C CYS A 13 -11.11 -10.04 5.62
N ALA A 14 -11.89 -10.81 4.85
CA ALA A 14 -12.65 -11.94 5.38
C ALA A 14 -11.72 -12.98 6.02
N GLY A 15 -10.61 -13.36 5.38
CA GLY A 15 -9.68 -14.35 5.92
C GLY A 15 -8.97 -13.93 7.22
N ALA A 16 -8.68 -12.64 7.36
CA ALA A 16 -7.88 -12.10 8.47
C ALA A 16 -8.67 -11.84 9.77
N ILE A 17 -10.01 -11.81 9.73
CA ILE A 17 -10.83 -11.56 10.92
C ILE A 17 -11.35 -12.86 11.56
N ARG A 18 -12.15 -12.79 12.62
CA ARG A 18 -12.82 -13.97 13.22
C ARG A 18 -14.08 -14.34 12.43
N SER A 19 -14.37 -15.64 12.33
CA SER A 19 -15.48 -16.20 11.54
C SER A 19 -16.84 -15.58 11.82
N LYS A 20 -17.08 -15.26 13.08
CA LYS A 20 -18.33 -14.63 13.54
C LYS A 20 -18.60 -13.25 12.92
N ASN A 21 -17.58 -12.57 12.38
CA ASN A 21 -17.69 -11.23 11.82
C ASN A 21 -17.51 -11.18 10.29
N THR A 22 -17.30 -12.34 9.64
CA THR A 22 -17.02 -12.45 8.20
C THR A 22 -18.12 -11.91 7.32
N LEU A 23 -19.39 -12.19 7.65
CA LEU A 23 -20.51 -11.70 6.86
C LEU A 23 -20.61 -10.17 6.91
N ASN A 24 -20.34 -9.57 8.08
CA ASN A 24 -20.36 -8.13 8.26
C ASN A 24 -19.29 -7.43 7.41
N ILE A 25 -18.06 -7.97 7.35
CA ILE A 25 -16.98 -7.36 6.56
C ILE A 25 -17.22 -7.51 5.05
N LEU A 26 -17.77 -8.65 4.61
CA LEU A 26 -18.09 -8.87 3.20
C LEU A 26 -19.19 -7.91 2.73
N LEU A 27 -20.26 -7.76 3.52
CA LEU A 27 -21.31 -6.79 3.22
C LEU A 27 -20.79 -5.36 3.24
N GLN A 28 -19.92 -5.02 4.20
CA GLN A 28 -19.32 -3.69 4.28
C GLN A 28 -18.45 -3.38 3.05
N THR A 29 -17.69 -4.35 2.53
CA THR A 29 -16.84 -4.15 1.35
C THR A 29 -17.66 -3.94 0.07
N ILE A 30 -18.79 -4.64 -0.06
CA ILE A 30 -19.73 -4.43 -1.18
C ILE A 30 -20.36 -3.04 -1.09
N MET A 31 -20.82 -2.66 0.11
CA MET A 31 -21.40 -1.34 0.34
C MET A 31 -20.39 -0.22 0.09
N ASP A 32 -19.14 -0.40 0.51
CA ASP A 32 -18.05 0.53 0.25
C ASP A 32 -17.80 0.71 -1.26
N ALA A 33 -17.73 -0.39 -2.02
CA ALA A 33 -17.58 -0.33 -3.48
C ALA A 33 -18.75 0.41 -4.16
N CYS A 34 -19.99 0.17 -3.72
CA CYS A 34 -21.17 0.85 -4.28
C CYS A 34 -21.20 2.35 -3.93
N VAL A 35 -20.99 2.70 -2.66
CA VAL A 35 -21.02 4.08 -2.18
C VAL A 35 -19.86 4.88 -2.76
N SER A 36 -18.65 4.32 -2.78
CA SER A 36 -17.47 4.96 -3.37
C SER A 36 -17.63 5.21 -4.87
N ALA A 37 -18.20 4.25 -5.64
CA ALA A 37 -18.43 4.46 -7.07
C ALA A 37 -19.40 5.62 -7.34
N ILE A 38 -20.49 5.71 -6.56
CA ILE A 38 -21.47 6.80 -6.67
C ILE A 38 -20.83 8.14 -6.24
N ALA A 39 -20.14 8.16 -5.10
CA ALA A 39 -19.48 9.36 -4.59
C ALA A 39 -18.38 9.87 -5.54
N PHE A 40 -17.60 8.95 -6.13
CA PHE A 40 -16.58 9.28 -7.11
C PHE A 40 -17.19 9.85 -8.39
N TYR A 41 -18.29 9.29 -8.88
CA TYR A 41 -18.97 9.80 -10.06
C TYR A 41 -19.55 11.20 -9.87
N ILE A 42 -20.17 11.47 -8.71
CA ILE A 42 -20.86 12.74 -8.45
C ILE A 42 -19.88 13.87 -8.13
N VAL A 43 -18.87 13.60 -7.30
CA VAL A 43 -17.97 14.65 -6.77
C VAL A 43 -16.51 14.29 -7.00
N GLY A 44 -16.12 13.03 -6.77
CA GLY A 44 -14.71 12.63 -6.77
C GLY A 44 -13.98 12.87 -8.09
N PHE A 45 -14.63 12.67 -9.25
CA PHE A 45 -14.03 12.88 -10.56
C PHE A 45 -13.51 14.32 -10.74
N GLY A 46 -14.24 15.31 -10.20
CA GLY A 46 -13.81 16.72 -10.26
C GLY A 46 -12.53 17.01 -9.46
N PHE A 47 -12.21 16.19 -8.46
CA PHE A 47 -11.06 16.35 -7.58
C PHE A 47 -9.96 15.29 -7.79
N ALA A 48 -10.17 14.32 -8.69
CA ALA A 48 -9.35 13.12 -8.82
C ALA A 48 -7.92 13.35 -9.36
N TYR A 49 -7.58 14.55 -9.81
CA TYR A 49 -6.27 14.87 -10.40
C TYR A 49 -5.14 15.08 -9.35
N GLY A 50 -5.18 14.37 -8.20
CA GLY A 50 -4.24 14.50 -7.07
C GLY A 50 -3.73 13.17 -6.49
N VAL A 51 -2.96 13.22 -5.39
CA VAL A 51 -2.26 12.06 -4.77
C VAL A 51 -3.21 11.16 -3.97
N VAL A 52 -3.77 10.13 -4.61
CA VAL A 52 -4.85 9.29 -4.02
C VAL A 52 -4.37 8.17 -3.08
N HIS A 53 -3.13 7.70 -3.19
CA HIS A 53 -2.64 6.55 -2.42
C HIS A 53 -2.49 6.81 -0.92
N MET A 54 -2.25 8.07 -0.53
CA MET A 54 -2.12 8.49 0.88
C MET A 54 -3.48 8.62 1.58
N VAL A 55 -4.52 9.04 0.85
CA VAL A 55 -5.81 9.43 1.44
C VAL A 55 -6.47 8.25 2.14
N GLY A 56 -6.53 7.09 1.47
CA GLY A 56 -7.13 5.88 2.05
C GLY A 56 -6.40 5.41 3.31
N ALA A 57 -5.06 5.42 3.28
CA ALA A 57 -4.25 5.01 4.44
C ALA A 57 -4.38 5.97 5.63
N MET A 58 -4.47 7.29 5.38
CA MET A 58 -4.65 8.28 6.43
C MET A 58 -6.04 8.21 7.07
N CYS A 59 -7.09 7.99 6.26
CA CYS A 59 -8.43 7.71 6.78
C CYS A 59 -8.46 6.44 7.63
N GLY A 60 -7.78 5.38 7.18
CA GLY A 60 -7.63 4.13 7.95
C GLY A 60 -6.89 4.34 9.27
N LEU A 61 -5.80 5.11 9.26
CA LEU A 61 -5.03 5.45 10.46
C LEU A 61 -5.86 6.25 11.47
N MET A 62 -6.58 7.26 10.99
CA MET A 62 -7.46 8.06 11.84
C MET A 62 -8.55 7.17 12.46
N GLY A 63 -9.15 6.28 11.67
CA GLY A 63 -10.10 5.28 12.17
C GLY A 63 -9.50 4.37 13.24
N ALA A 64 -8.29 3.85 13.03
CA ALA A 64 -7.60 2.99 13.99
C ALA A 64 -7.27 3.71 15.31
N ILE A 65 -6.87 4.98 15.24
CA ILE A 65 -6.59 5.80 16.43
C ILE A 65 -7.88 6.12 17.20
N LEU A 66 -8.95 6.51 16.51
CA LEU A 66 -10.21 6.92 17.13
C LEU A 66 -10.99 5.74 17.74
N VAL A 67 -11.04 4.60 17.03
CA VAL A 67 -11.71 3.39 17.52
C VAL A 67 -10.88 2.71 18.61
N GLY A 68 -9.55 2.81 18.50
CA GLY A 68 -8.60 2.17 19.39
C GLY A 68 -8.41 0.66 19.10
N PRO A 69 -7.53 0.00 19.86
CA PRO A 69 -7.17 -1.39 19.62
C PRO A 69 -8.31 -2.39 19.79
N ARG A 70 -8.27 -3.48 19.02
CA ARG A 70 -9.22 -4.58 19.21
C ARG A 70 -9.07 -5.18 20.60
N LEU A 71 -10.20 -5.51 21.22
CA LEU A 71 -10.26 -6.17 22.53
C LEU A 71 -9.40 -7.45 22.55
N GLY A 72 -8.45 -7.50 23.46
CA GLY A 72 -7.51 -8.62 23.61
C GLY A 72 -6.31 -8.60 22.66
N ARG A 73 -6.10 -7.53 21.88
CA ARG A 73 -4.87 -7.35 21.08
C ARG A 73 -3.63 -7.19 21.94
N PHE A 74 -3.76 -6.53 23.09
CA PHE A 74 -2.66 -6.25 24.01
C PHE A 74 -2.95 -6.87 25.38
N ASP A 75 -1.94 -7.51 25.98
CA ASP A 75 -2.05 -8.09 27.32
C ASP A 75 -2.03 -7.01 28.42
N SER A 76 -2.19 -7.39 29.69
CA SER A 76 -2.12 -6.48 30.84
C SER A 76 -0.75 -5.81 31.01
N ASN A 77 0.31 -6.38 30.42
CA ASN A 77 1.66 -5.82 30.42
C ASN A 77 1.90 -4.92 29.19
N GLY A 78 0.92 -4.82 28.27
CA GLY A 78 0.99 -4.05 27.04
C GLY A 78 1.72 -4.74 25.88
N ASN A 79 2.02 -6.04 25.97
CA ASN A 79 2.62 -6.80 24.89
C ASN A 79 1.57 -7.18 23.83
N PRO A 80 1.93 -7.19 22.54
CA PRO A 80 1.02 -7.63 21.47
C PRO A 80 0.76 -9.13 21.55
N VAL A 81 -0.52 -9.51 21.50
CA VAL A 81 -1.01 -10.90 21.45
C VAL A 81 -1.55 -11.20 20.06
N ASP A 82 -1.01 -12.23 19.42
CA ASP A 82 -1.41 -12.60 18.06
C ASP A 82 -2.87 -13.08 18.02
N MET A 83 -3.61 -12.55 17.04
CA MET A 83 -5.01 -12.89 16.81
C MET A 83 -5.15 -13.62 15.47
N PRO A 84 -5.00 -14.94 15.45
CA PRO A 84 -5.08 -15.71 14.21
C PRO A 84 -6.48 -15.62 13.59
N GLY A 85 -6.51 -15.46 12.26
CA GLY A 85 -7.73 -15.49 11.45
C GLY A 85 -8.35 -16.89 11.39
N HIS A 86 -9.63 -16.96 11.01
CA HIS A 86 -10.41 -18.20 11.05
C HIS A 86 -10.33 -19.07 9.78
N SER A 87 -9.76 -18.56 8.68
CA SER A 87 -9.53 -19.34 7.46
C SER A 87 -8.09 -19.84 7.42
N ALA A 88 -7.85 -20.85 8.25
CA ALA A 88 -6.61 -21.59 8.40
C ALA A 88 -6.48 -22.74 7.36
N THR A 89 -7.16 -22.69 6.21
CA THR A 89 -7.08 -23.78 5.20
C THR A 89 -5.65 -23.97 4.64
N LEU A 90 -4.72 -23.05 4.92
CA LEU A 90 -3.27 -23.19 4.66
C LEU A 90 -2.40 -23.47 5.89
N VAL A 91 -2.94 -23.57 7.10
CA VAL A 91 -2.19 -24.04 8.29
C VAL A 91 -1.75 -25.50 8.12
N VAL A 92 -2.44 -26.26 7.27
CA VAL A 92 -2.08 -27.65 6.92
C VAL A 92 -0.93 -27.74 5.89
N LEU A 93 -0.62 -26.66 5.16
CA LEU A 93 0.55 -26.56 4.27
C LEU A 93 1.78 -25.92 4.97
N GLY A 94 1.61 -25.42 6.20
CA GLY A 94 2.52 -24.51 6.89
C GLY A 94 3.30 -25.12 8.05
N THR A 95 4.01 -26.22 7.86
CA THR A 95 5.00 -26.70 8.86
C THR A 95 6.36 -26.01 8.77
N ALA A 96 6.51 -24.91 8.00
CA ALA A 96 7.77 -24.14 7.95
C ALA A 96 7.66 -22.61 7.69
N TRP A 97 6.53 -22.07 7.21
CA TRP A 97 6.41 -20.65 6.83
C TRP A 97 5.06 -20.05 7.21
N ASP A 98 5.05 -18.84 7.79
CA ASP A 98 3.81 -18.09 8.03
C ASP A 98 3.28 -17.53 6.70
N LEU A 99 2.17 -18.10 6.21
CA LEU A 99 1.56 -17.67 4.96
C LEU A 99 1.13 -16.20 5.00
N ILE A 100 0.64 -15.72 6.14
CA ILE A 100 0.14 -14.35 6.25
C ILE A 100 1.28 -13.36 5.98
N SER A 101 2.46 -13.61 6.56
CA SER A 101 3.67 -12.84 6.28
C SER A 101 4.11 -12.93 4.81
N MET A 102 4.01 -14.10 4.16
CA MET A 102 4.33 -14.22 2.74
C MET A 102 3.35 -13.45 1.84
N CYS A 103 2.05 -13.57 2.09
CA CYS A 103 1.02 -12.81 1.37
C CYS A 103 1.22 -11.31 1.56
N ASN A 104 1.52 -10.85 2.78
CA ASN A 104 1.81 -9.44 3.05
C ASN A 104 3.04 -8.96 2.28
N GLY A 105 4.13 -9.76 2.23
CA GLY A 105 5.32 -9.42 1.45
C GLY A 105 5.03 -9.26 -0.06
N VAL A 106 4.23 -10.15 -0.64
CA VAL A 106 3.79 -10.04 -2.05
C VAL A 106 2.97 -8.77 -2.28
N LEU A 107 2.03 -8.46 -1.38
CA LEU A 107 1.19 -7.26 -1.48
C LEU A 107 2.02 -5.97 -1.34
N VAL A 108 2.99 -5.94 -0.41
CA VAL A 108 3.93 -4.82 -0.28
C VAL A 108 4.70 -4.62 -1.58
N GLY A 109 5.19 -5.70 -2.20
CA GLY A 109 5.86 -5.65 -3.51
C GLY A 109 5.01 -4.98 -4.59
N PHE A 110 3.71 -5.30 -4.67
CA PHE A 110 2.79 -4.64 -5.58
C PHE A 110 2.58 -3.16 -5.25
N VAL A 111 2.46 -2.81 -3.96
CA VAL A 111 2.25 -1.42 -3.56
C VAL A 111 3.48 -0.56 -3.87
N VAL A 112 4.68 -0.99 -3.51
CA VAL A 112 5.90 -0.18 -3.66
C VAL A 112 6.27 0.04 -5.12
N ILE A 113 5.93 -0.89 -6.03
CA ILE A 113 6.20 -0.73 -7.47
C ILE A 113 5.16 0.17 -8.16
N THR A 114 3.98 0.35 -7.57
CA THR A 114 2.85 1.05 -8.21
C THR A 114 3.21 2.49 -8.63
N ALA A 115 4.05 3.17 -7.85
CA ALA A 115 4.44 4.54 -8.15
C ALA A 115 5.46 4.67 -9.30
N CYS A 116 6.21 3.61 -9.61
CA CYS A 116 7.43 3.71 -10.41
C CYS A 116 7.51 2.70 -11.57
N ALA A 117 6.54 1.79 -11.71
CA ALA A 117 6.57 0.65 -12.63
C ALA A 117 6.89 1.02 -14.10
N HIS A 118 6.50 2.22 -14.54
CA HIS A 118 6.70 2.75 -15.89
C HIS A 118 8.02 3.49 -16.09
N VAL A 119 8.78 3.77 -15.03
CA VAL A 119 9.99 4.62 -15.08
C VAL A 119 11.24 3.98 -14.49
N VAL A 120 11.16 2.79 -13.89
CA VAL A 120 12.32 2.10 -13.30
C VAL A 120 12.73 0.87 -14.11
N GLU A 121 14.00 0.50 -14.01
CA GLU A 121 14.52 -0.71 -14.66
C GLU A 121 14.10 -2.00 -13.92
N PRO A 122 14.02 -3.15 -14.62
CA PRO A 122 13.60 -4.41 -14.01
C PRO A 122 14.44 -4.85 -12.80
N TRP A 123 15.76 -4.58 -12.83
CA TRP A 123 16.63 -4.86 -11.68
C TRP A 123 16.29 -3.97 -10.47
N ALA A 124 15.94 -2.70 -10.72
CA ALA A 124 15.57 -1.75 -9.68
C ALA A 124 14.22 -2.11 -9.06
N ALA A 125 13.32 -2.73 -9.81
CA ALA A 125 12.06 -3.27 -9.29
C ALA A 125 12.29 -4.37 -8.23
N ILE A 126 13.28 -5.25 -8.43
CA ILE A 126 13.66 -6.28 -7.45
C ILE A 126 14.19 -5.63 -6.17
N VAL A 127 15.09 -4.65 -6.31
CA VAL A 127 15.64 -3.91 -5.16
C VAL A 127 14.54 -3.16 -4.41
N ASN A 128 13.60 -2.52 -5.11
CA ASN A 128 12.47 -1.83 -4.51
C ASN A 128 11.61 -2.78 -3.67
N GLY A 129 11.30 -3.98 -4.20
CA GLY A 129 10.51 -4.99 -3.48
C GLY A 129 11.19 -5.43 -2.18
N ILE A 130 12.50 -5.70 -2.21
CA ILE A 130 13.26 -6.12 -1.02
C ILE A 130 13.34 -4.99 0.00
N CYS A 131 13.78 -3.79 -0.42
CA CYS A 131 13.92 -2.66 0.50
C CYS A 131 12.55 -2.20 1.04
N GLY A 132 11.52 -2.21 0.21
CA GLY A 132 10.15 -1.90 0.59
C GLY A 132 9.56 -2.89 1.59
N GLY A 133 9.86 -4.19 1.44
CA GLY A 133 9.49 -5.22 2.42
C GLY A 133 10.13 -4.99 3.79
N LEU A 134 11.44 -4.71 3.81
CA LEU A 134 12.15 -4.38 5.07
C LEU A 134 11.62 -3.10 5.72
N PHE A 135 11.30 -2.09 4.91
CA PHE A 135 10.70 -0.86 5.39
C PHE A 135 9.29 -1.10 5.97
N PHE A 136 8.49 -1.95 5.33
CA PHE A 136 7.19 -2.37 5.84
C PHE A 136 7.31 -3.05 7.22
N ASP A 137 8.23 -4.00 7.39
CA ASP A 137 8.43 -4.69 8.67
C ASP A 137 8.83 -3.70 9.79
N LEU A 138 9.68 -2.71 9.46
CA LEU A 138 10.05 -1.64 10.39
C LEU A 138 8.84 -0.79 10.80
N VAL A 139 7.97 -0.44 9.87
CA VAL A 139 6.77 0.35 10.16
C VAL A 139 5.76 -0.46 10.97
N CYS A 140 5.57 -1.74 10.66
CA CYS A 140 4.73 -2.65 11.46
C CYS A 140 5.23 -2.74 12.90
N TRP A 141 6.54 -2.92 13.10
CA TRP A 141 7.15 -2.90 14.43
C TRP A 141 6.88 -1.59 15.17
N LEU A 142 7.00 -0.45 14.48
CA LEU A 142 6.70 0.87 15.06
C LEU A 142 5.23 0.99 15.47
N PHE A 143 4.30 0.52 14.65
CA PHE A 143 2.86 0.56 14.94
C PHE A 143 2.53 -0.25 16.20
N LEU A 144 3.11 -1.44 16.34
CA LEU A 144 2.96 -2.26 17.56
C LEU A 144 3.51 -1.55 18.78
N LYS A 145 4.66 -0.87 18.65
CA LYS A 145 5.26 -0.08 19.74
C LYS A 145 4.40 1.13 20.12
N LEU A 146 3.72 1.74 19.16
CA LEU A 146 2.77 2.85 19.37
C LEU A 146 1.37 2.37 19.79
N ARG A 147 1.16 1.07 19.96
CA ARG A 147 -0.14 0.46 20.31
C ARG A 147 -1.25 0.77 19.30
N ILE A 148 -0.89 0.95 18.03
CA ILE A 148 -1.83 1.10 16.93
C ILE A 148 -2.12 -0.30 16.38
N ASP A 149 -3.38 -0.74 16.52
CA ASP A 149 -3.80 -2.05 16.07
C ASP A 149 -4.49 -1.97 14.70
N ASP A 150 -3.69 -2.17 13.66
CA ASP A 150 -4.17 -2.31 12.29
C ASP A 150 -4.35 -3.82 11.97
N PRO A 151 -5.59 -4.31 11.76
CA PRO A 151 -5.89 -5.72 11.53
C PRO A 151 -5.21 -6.34 10.32
N LEU A 152 -4.95 -5.52 9.30
CA LEU A 152 -4.46 -5.96 8.00
C LEU A 152 -3.08 -5.39 7.70
N SER A 153 -2.52 -4.59 8.62
CA SER A 153 -1.38 -3.73 8.34
C SER A 153 -1.60 -2.87 7.09
N ALA A 154 -2.84 -2.45 6.84
CA ALA A 154 -3.24 -1.68 5.67
C ALA A 154 -2.56 -0.31 5.63
N VAL A 155 -2.38 0.36 6.78
CA VAL A 155 -1.71 1.65 6.89
C VAL A 155 -0.20 1.53 6.66
N PRO A 156 0.54 0.62 7.34
CA PRO A 156 1.93 0.34 7.00
C PRO A 156 2.12 -0.03 5.51
N MET A 157 1.24 -0.88 4.96
CA MET A 157 1.35 -1.37 3.60
C MET A 157 1.03 -0.28 2.56
N HIS A 158 -0.17 0.30 2.59
CA HIS A 158 -0.62 1.25 1.57
C HIS A 158 -0.11 2.67 1.80
N GLY A 159 -0.08 3.13 3.04
CA GLY A 159 0.36 4.48 3.37
C GLY A 159 1.87 4.63 3.29
N PHE A 160 2.58 3.89 4.15
CA PHE A 160 4.03 3.97 4.21
C PHE A 160 4.71 3.23 3.05
N GLY A 161 4.20 2.07 2.62
CA GLY A 161 4.69 1.42 1.40
C GLY A 161 4.43 2.25 0.14
N GLY A 162 3.30 2.94 0.05
CA GLY A 162 3.05 3.90 -1.04
C GLY A 162 4.03 5.07 -1.03
N MET A 163 4.28 5.64 0.15
CA MET A 163 5.30 6.69 0.35
C MET A 163 6.69 6.21 -0.06
N TRP A 164 7.07 4.99 0.31
CA TRP A 164 8.34 4.38 -0.09
C TRP A 164 8.45 4.25 -1.61
N GLY A 165 7.38 3.78 -2.28
CA GLY A 165 7.37 3.66 -3.74
C GLY A 165 7.57 5.00 -4.44
N VAL A 166 6.88 6.05 -3.97
CA VAL A 166 7.00 7.42 -4.49
C VAL A 166 8.41 7.98 -4.25
N PHE A 167 8.96 7.79 -3.04
CA PHE A 167 10.36 8.12 -2.74
C PHE A 167 11.34 7.40 -3.68
N PHE A 168 11.14 6.10 -3.91
CA PHE A 168 11.98 5.28 -4.78
C PHE A 168 11.95 5.75 -6.24
N THR A 169 10.78 6.19 -6.75
CA THR A 169 10.64 6.86 -8.05
C THR A 169 11.59 8.04 -8.18
N GLY A 170 11.63 8.91 -7.16
CA GLY A 170 12.50 10.09 -7.14
C GLY A 170 14.00 9.77 -7.19
N LEU A 171 14.39 8.56 -6.77
CA LEU A 171 15.78 8.12 -6.80
C LEU A 171 16.17 7.47 -8.14
N LEU A 172 15.32 6.60 -8.69
CA LEU A 172 15.68 5.68 -9.77
C LEU A 172 14.80 5.78 -11.04
N ALA A 173 14.05 6.85 -11.23
CA ALA A 173 13.39 7.09 -12.51
C ALA A 173 14.43 7.29 -13.64
N LYS A 174 14.46 6.40 -14.63
CA LYS A 174 15.38 6.49 -15.76
C LYS A 174 14.88 7.52 -16.76
N GLN A 175 15.77 8.43 -17.19
CA GLN A 175 15.43 9.52 -18.12
C GLN A 175 14.75 9.00 -19.41
N GLU A 176 15.27 7.93 -19.99
CA GLU A 176 14.72 7.32 -21.20
C GLU A 176 13.25 6.87 -21.00
N TYR A 177 12.96 6.21 -19.87
CA TYR A 177 11.60 5.72 -19.59
C TYR A 177 10.65 6.85 -19.22
N VAL A 178 11.14 7.88 -18.51
CA VAL A 178 10.36 9.11 -18.27
C VAL A 178 9.99 9.77 -19.62
N GLN A 179 10.93 9.83 -20.57
CA GLN A 179 10.65 10.38 -21.90
C GLN A 179 9.68 9.51 -22.70
N GLN A 180 9.76 8.19 -22.60
CA GLN A 180 8.81 7.29 -23.27
C GLN A 180 7.40 7.41 -22.68
N ALA A 181 7.29 7.52 -21.34
CA ALA A 181 6.01 7.59 -20.66
C ALA A 181 5.32 8.95 -20.78
N TYR A 182 6.10 10.05 -20.84
CA TYR A 182 5.56 11.42 -20.76
C TYR A 182 5.92 12.32 -21.95
N GLY A 183 6.78 11.88 -22.88
CA GLY A 183 7.35 12.70 -23.94
C GLY A 183 6.61 12.70 -25.28
N THR A 184 5.59 11.86 -25.47
CA THR A 184 4.80 11.82 -26.71
C THR A 184 3.60 12.75 -26.65
N GLY A 185 3.78 14.05 -26.94
CA GLY A 185 2.64 14.96 -27.17
C GLY A 185 2.84 16.42 -26.78
N MET A 186 3.93 16.75 -26.08
CA MET A 186 4.24 18.13 -25.72
C MET A 186 5.30 18.70 -26.65
N SER A 187 4.91 19.64 -27.51
CA SER A 187 5.79 20.61 -28.19
C SER A 187 6.43 21.58 -27.18
N VAL A 188 6.87 21.07 -26.03
CA VAL A 188 7.60 21.82 -25.03
C VAL A 188 9.08 21.67 -25.40
N PRO A 189 9.80 22.78 -25.66
CA PRO A 189 11.23 22.73 -25.94
C PRO A 189 11.91 21.90 -24.86
N TYR A 190 12.84 21.04 -25.28
CA TYR A 190 13.79 20.33 -24.42
C TYR A 190 14.57 21.35 -23.58
N GLN A 191 13.93 21.90 -22.55
CA GLN A 191 14.64 22.51 -21.45
C GLN A 191 15.02 21.35 -20.56
N ARG A 192 16.33 21.12 -20.53
CA ARG A 192 17.18 20.29 -19.69
C ARG A 192 16.75 20.33 -18.21
N GLY A 193 15.54 19.90 -17.94
CA GLY A 193 14.94 19.82 -16.63
C GLY A 193 15.31 18.46 -16.06
N GLU A 194 15.94 18.51 -14.91
CA GLU A 194 16.33 17.43 -14.03
C GLU A 194 15.11 16.66 -13.46
N TYR A 195 14.21 16.20 -14.34
CA TYR A 195 12.98 15.46 -13.99
C TYR A 195 13.18 13.95 -14.14
N TYR A 196 14.32 13.45 -13.68
CA TYR A 196 14.67 12.04 -13.65
C TYR A 196 15.36 11.73 -12.32
N GLY A 197 15.57 10.45 -12.04
CA GLY A 197 16.04 9.96 -10.76
C GLY A 197 17.34 10.61 -10.33
N LEU A 198 17.48 10.88 -9.03
CA LEU A 198 18.68 11.47 -8.44
C LEU A 198 19.96 10.70 -8.85
N PHE A 199 19.91 9.37 -8.84
CA PHE A 199 21.06 8.53 -9.17
C PHE A 199 21.40 8.49 -10.66
N TYR A 200 20.51 8.99 -11.52
CA TYR A 200 20.77 9.17 -12.95
C TYR A 200 21.23 10.58 -13.30
N GLY A 201 21.48 11.44 -12.29
CA GLY A 201 21.96 12.82 -12.47
C GLY A 201 20.84 13.86 -12.59
N GLY A 202 19.63 13.55 -12.11
CA GLY A 202 18.45 14.41 -12.21
C GLY A 202 18.27 15.40 -11.06
N GLY A 203 19.36 15.95 -10.51
CA GLY A 203 19.38 17.17 -9.67
C GLY A 203 18.46 17.25 -8.44
N GLY A 204 17.78 16.17 -8.05
CA GLY A 204 16.89 16.12 -6.89
C GLY A 204 15.51 16.78 -7.08
N ARG A 205 15.25 17.46 -8.20
CA ARG A 205 13.95 18.13 -8.45
C ARG A 205 12.81 17.12 -8.52
N LEU A 206 13.04 15.98 -9.19
CA LEU A 206 12.05 14.90 -9.23
C LEU A 206 11.76 14.37 -7.83
N LEU A 207 12.79 14.12 -7.02
CA LEU A 207 12.66 13.62 -5.65
C LEU A 207 11.91 14.61 -4.75
N ALA A 208 12.14 15.92 -4.90
CA ALA A 208 11.44 16.95 -4.15
C ALA A 208 9.95 17.08 -4.52
N SER A 209 9.56 16.60 -5.71
CA SER A 209 8.17 16.60 -6.18
C SER A 209 7.39 15.31 -5.91
N GLN A 210 8.06 14.29 -5.37
CA GLN A 210 7.48 13.02 -4.94
C GLN A 210 6.81 13.21 -3.56
#